data_AF-A0A349UZ37-F1
#
_entry.id   AF-A0A349UZ37-F1
#
_cell.length_a   1.000
_cell.length_b   1.000
_cell.length_c   1.000
_cell.angle_alpha   90.00
_cell.angle_beta   90.00
_cell.angle_gamma   90.00
#
_symmetry.space_group_name_H-M   'P 1'
#
loop_
_entity.id
_entity.type
_entity.pdbx_description
1 polymer ?
#
loop_
_entity_poly.entity_id
_entity_poly.type
_entity_poly.pdbx_seq_one_letter_code
_entity_poly.pdbx_strand_id
1 'polypeptide(L)'
;RMPDAPLEGVILANEVVDAFPVTRFRVRNEKPVRAGVCINGDGFAWDWIDDLGDDQSTMNIFCQYQLKEGYTSEVCHRSKAWMGALASALQRGVVLVIDYGFPAAEYYLPERSEGTLRCHYLHQAHNDPLIYPGIQDVTSHVNFSALADAGRESGLEVLGYTSQEAYLLGLGLLELASPQPNDDEKQMLKTAAEVKGLILPSQMGEAFKVMAFGKQADKPLQGFKLRDRSGSL
;
A
#
# COMPACT_ATOMS: atom_id res chain seq x y z
N ARG A 1 19.57 -2.26 -3.34
CA ARG A 1 20.31 -3.53 -3.51
C ARG A 1 20.05 -4.34 -2.24
N MET A 2 19.64 -5.61 -2.37
CA MET A 2 19.46 -6.46 -1.18
C MET A 2 20.82 -6.75 -0.52
N PRO A 3 20.86 -7.08 0.78
CA PRO A 3 22.09 -7.45 1.46
C PRO A 3 22.77 -8.63 0.74
N ASP A 4 24.10 -8.61 0.65
CA ASP A 4 24.87 -9.70 0.03
C ASP A 4 24.89 -10.98 0.91
N ALA A 5 24.57 -10.87 2.20
CA ALA A 5 24.44 -11.98 3.15
C ALA A 5 22.98 -12.17 3.60
N PRO A 6 22.54 -13.41 3.89
CA PRO A 6 21.19 -13.66 4.42
C PRO A 6 20.94 -12.91 5.73
N LEU A 7 19.73 -12.33 5.85
CA LEU A 7 19.31 -11.53 7.00
C LEU A 7 18.60 -12.39 8.04
N GLU A 8 19.04 -12.31 9.30
CA GLU A 8 18.24 -12.73 10.45
C GLU A 8 17.80 -11.47 11.22
N GLY A 9 16.52 -11.10 11.15
CA GLY A 9 16.05 -9.88 11.78
C GLY A 9 14.73 -9.34 11.23
N VAL A 10 14.56 -8.02 11.31
CA VAL A 10 13.34 -7.32 10.87
C VAL A 10 13.66 -6.42 9.68
N ILE A 11 12.87 -6.53 8.62
CA ILE A 11 12.85 -5.59 7.50
C ILE A 11 11.65 -4.67 7.71
N LEU A 12 11.88 -3.36 7.72
CA LEU A 12 10.83 -2.35 7.81
C LEU A 12 10.69 -1.64 6.46
N ALA A 13 9.48 -1.61 5.92
CA ALA A 13 9.11 -0.86 4.73
C ALA A 13 7.94 0.07 5.08
N ASN A 14 8.23 1.37 5.25
CA ASN A 14 7.23 2.39 5.53
C ASN A 14 7.08 3.30 4.30
N GLU A 15 5.90 3.33 3.69
CA GLU A 15 5.61 4.11 2.47
C GLU A 15 6.63 3.83 1.36
N VAL A 16 6.75 2.54 1.03
CA VAL A 16 7.65 2.05 -0.02
C VAL A 16 6.86 1.46 -1.18
N VAL A 17 5.74 0.82 -0.90
CA VAL A 17 4.99 0.06 -1.90
C VAL A 17 4.06 1.00 -2.68
N ASP A 18 3.56 2.07 -2.05
CA ASP A 18 2.75 3.08 -2.73
C ASP A 18 3.49 3.80 -3.87
N ALA A 19 4.81 3.93 -3.73
CA ALA A 19 5.70 4.55 -4.71
C ALA A 19 6.11 3.58 -5.84
N PHE A 20 5.62 2.33 -5.84
CA PHE A 20 5.92 1.41 -6.93
C PHE A 20 5.24 1.82 -8.23
N PRO A 21 5.91 1.61 -9.39
CA PRO A 21 5.26 1.80 -10.67
C PRO A 21 4.04 0.89 -10.81
N VAL A 22 2.93 1.48 -11.24
CA VAL A 22 1.68 0.78 -11.52
C VAL A 22 1.29 0.90 -12.98
N THR A 23 0.61 -0.12 -13.48
CA THR A 23 -0.09 -0.06 -14.77
C THR A 23 -1.52 0.39 -14.52
N ARG A 24 -1.92 1.50 -15.13
CA ARG A 24 -3.33 1.90 -15.12
C ARG A 24 -4.10 1.15 -16.21
N PHE A 25 -5.35 0.84 -15.93
CA PHE A 25 -6.30 0.31 -16.91
C PHE A 25 -7.65 1.02 -16.79
N ARG A 26 -8.44 0.94 -17.86
CA ARG A 26 -9.81 1.45 -17.93
C ARG A 26 -10.72 0.41 -18.57
N VAL A 27 -11.95 0.28 -18.12
CA VAL A 27 -12.98 -0.50 -18.81
C VAL A 27 -13.56 0.34 -19.94
N ARG A 28 -13.45 -0.15 -21.16
CA ARG A 28 -14.00 0.46 -22.37
C ARG A 28 -14.60 -0.61 -23.27
N ASN A 29 -15.83 -0.42 -23.73
CA ASN A 29 -16.56 -1.41 -24.53
C ASN A 29 -16.57 -2.81 -23.85
N GLU A 30 -16.88 -2.85 -22.55
CA GLU A 30 -16.95 -4.09 -21.75
C GLU A 30 -15.65 -4.90 -21.69
N LYS A 31 -14.50 -4.27 -21.95
CA LYS A 31 -13.18 -4.89 -21.78
C LYS A 31 -12.20 -3.92 -21.12
N PRO A 32 -11.25 -4.42 -20.34
CA PRO A 32 -10.14 -3.60 -19.86
C PRO A 32 -9.19 -3.23 -21.02
N VAL A 33 -8.77 -1.97 -21.04
CA VAL A 33 -7.72 -1.43 -21.91
C VAL A 33 -6.64 -0.80 -21.04
N ARG A 34 -5.36 -0.92 -21.43
CA ARG A 34 -4.25 -0.39 -20.62
C ARG A 34 -3.95 1.05 -20.95
N ALA A 35 -3.44 1.80 -19.99
CA ALA A 35 -2.92 3.14 -20.21
C ALA A 35 -1.47 3.09 -20.69
N GLY A 36 -1.19 3.83 -21.76
CA GLY A 36 0.12 4.33 -22.15
C GLY A 36 0.18 5.85 -22.01
N VAL A 37 1.34 6.42 -22.34
CA VAL A 37 1.55 7.88 -22.37
C VAL A 37 2.05 8.24 -23.76
N CYS A 38 1.40 9.22 -24.39
CA CYS A 38 1.79 9.76 -25.68
C CYS A 38 2.11 11.26 -25.58
N ILE A 39 2.80 11.77 -26.60
CA ILE A 39 3.06 13.21 -26.75
C ILE A 39 1.82 13.86 -27.35
N ASN A 40 1.38 14.98 -26.76
CA ASN A 40 0.29 15.80 -27.25
C ASN A 40 0.70 17.28 -27.22
N GLY A 41 1.17 17.79 -28.36
CA GLY A 41 1.78 19.12 -28.44
C GLY A 41 3.07 19.19 -27.61
N ASP A 42 3.16 20.17 -26.72
CA ASP A 42 4.30 20.36 -25.81
C ASP A 42 4.15 19.55 -24.50
N GLY A 43 3.09 18.75 -24.35
CA GLY A 43 2.78 18.00 -23.14
C GLY A 43 2.58 16.51 -23.37
N PHE A 44 2.09 15.83 -22.33
CA PHE A 44 1.77 14.42 -22.35
C PHE A 44 0.26 14.19 -22.22
N ALA A 45 -0.23 13.11 -22.80
CA ALA A 45 -1.62 12.67 -22.65
C ALA A 45 -1.69 11.15 -22.43
N TRP A 46 -2.81 10.70 -21.87
CA TRP A 46 -3.12 9.28 -21.78
C TRP A 46 -3.41 8.72 -23.18
N ASP A 47 -2.78 7.59 -23.47
CA ASP A 47 -3.06 6.78 -24.65
C ASP A 47 -3.71 5.46 -24.21
N TRP A 48 -4.98 5.23 -24.54
CA TRP A 48 -5.70 4.03 -24.11
C TRP A 48 -5.57 2.92 -25.15
N ILE A 49 -4.76 1.92 -24.83
CA ILE A 49 -4.33 0.87 -25.76
C ILE A 49 -5.24 -0.35 -25.58
N ASP A 50 -5.88 -0.76 -26.68
CA ASP A 50 -6.81 -1.90 -26.80
C ASP A 50 -6.13 -3.29 -26.70
N ASP A 51 -4.97 -3.37 -26.06
CA ASP A 51 -4.16 -4.56 -25.88
C ASP A 51 -3.54 -4.54 -24.49
N LEU A 52 -3.89 -5.51 -23.65
CA LEU A 52 -3.32 -5.66 -22.31
C LEU A 52 -1.89 -6.22 -22.32
N GLY A 53 -1.40 -6.69 -23.47
CA GLY A 53 -0.18 -7.50 -23.55
C GLY A 53 -0.34 -8.78 -22.72
N ASP A 54 0.71 -9.14 -21.98
CA ASP A 54 0.72 -10.33 -21.11
C ASP A 54 0.10 -10.09 -19.72
N ASP A 55 -0.58 -8.95 -19.50
CA ASP A 55 -1.19 -8.63 -18.20
C ASP A 55 -2.51 -9.40 -17.96
N GLN A 56 -2.35 -10.66 -17.57
CA GLN A 56 -3.47 -11.51 -17.16
C GLN A 56 -4.15 -11.03 -15.88
N SER A 57 -3.43 -10.31 -15.01
CA SER A 57 -3.95 -9.88 -13.71
C SER A 57 -5.05 -8.83 -13.85
N THR A 58 -4.89 -7.88 -14.78
CA THR A 58 -5.91 -6.88 -15.10
C THR A 58 -7.20 -7.54 -15.59
N MET A 59 -7.11 -8.55 -16.45
CA MET A 59 -8.28 -9.30 -16.92
C MET A 59 -8.97 -10.07 -15.78
N ASN A 60 -8.19 -10.73 -14.91
CA ASN A 60 -8.73 -11.46 -13.77
C ASN A 60 -9.47 -10.52 -12.80
N ILE A 61 -8.90 -9.35 -12.50
CA ILE A 61 -9.51 -8.31 -11.68
C ILE A 61 -10.82 -7.84 -12.31
N PHE A 62 -10.82 -7.51 -13.60
CA PHE A 62 -12.00 -7.10 -14.34
C PHE A 62 -13.15 -8.12 -14.20
N CYS A 63 -12.86 -9.40 -14.44
CA CYS A 63 -13.85 -10.47 -14.35
C CYS A 63 -14.32 -10.70 -12.90
N GLN A 64 -13.39 -10.76 -11.95
CA GLN A 64 -13.67 -11.06 -10.54
C GLN A 64 -14.56 -9.99 -9.89
N TYR A 65 -14.27 -8.72 -10.14
CA TYR A 65 -14.99 -7.58 -9.55
C TYR A 65 -16.08 -7.00 -10.46
N GLN A 66 -16.28 -7.58 -11.65
CA GLN A 66 -17.32 -7.19 -12.61
C GLN A 66 -17.34 -5.69 -12.91
N LEU A 67 -16.14 -5.12 -13.09
CA LEU A 67 -15.93 -3.68 -13.24
C LEU A 67 -16.71 -3.13 -14.44
N LYS A 68 -17.30 -1.95 -14.28
CA LYS A 68 -18.24 -1.36 -15.25
C LYS A 68 -17.55 -0.40 -16.21
N GLU A 69 -18.24 -0.09 -17.31
CA GLU A 69 -17.78 0.89 -18.31
C GLU A 69 -17.30 2.19 -17.65
N GLY A 70 -16.14 2.69 -18.11
CA GLY A 70 -15.52 3.91 -17.59
C GLY A 70 -14.69 3.72 -16.32
N TYR A 71 -14.82 2.59 -15.62
CA TYR A 71 -14.04 2.29 -14.41
C TYR A 71 -12.53 2.31 -14.73
N THR A 72 -11.77 3.09 -13.97
CA THR A 72 -10.32 3.24 -14.10
C THR A 72 -9.67 2.83 -12.79
N SER A 73 -8.58 2.06 -12.86
CA SER A 73 -7.83 1.64 -11.66
C SER A 73 -6.39 1.26 -12.01
N GLU A 74 -5.67 0.74 -11.04
CA GLU A 74 -4.25 0.42 -11.12
C GLU A 74 -3.96 -1.03 -10.73
N VAL A 75 -2.87 -1.58 -11.28
CA VAL A 75 -2.28 -2.84 -10.88
C VAL A 75 -0.78 -2.66 -10.64
N CYS A 76 -0.30 -3.12 -9.48
CA CYS A 76 1.12 -3.09 -9.12
C CYS A 76 1.79 -4.45 -9.39
N HIS A 77 2.40 -4.57 -10.57
CA HIS A 77 3.13 -5.79 -10.99
C HIS A 77 4.42 -6.02 -10.19
N ARG A 78 4.99 -4.95 -9.64
CA ARG A 78 6.31 -4.99 -9.00
C ARG A 78 6.29 -5.71 -7.64
N SER A 79 5.14 -5.78 -6.98
CA SER A 79 4.99 -6.40 -5.66
C SER A 79 5.51 -7.84 -5.63
N LYS A 80 5.25 -8.64 -6.67
CA LYS A 80 5.72 -10.04 -6.75
C LYS A 80 7.24 -10.16 -6.76
N ALA A 81 7.91 -9.43 -7.64
CA ALA A 81 9.36 -9.44 -7.71
C ALA A 81 10.01 -8.90 -6.43
N TRP A 82 9.40 -7.86 -5.82
CA TRP A 82 9.90 -7.27 -4.58
C TRP A 82 9.76 -8.23 -3.39
N MET A 83 8.59 -8.86 -3.21
CA MET A 83 8.38 -9.85 -2.15
C MET A 83 9.29 -11.07 -2.33
N GLY A 84 9.52 -11.52 -3.57
CA GLY A 84 10.48 -12.59 -3.86
C GLY A 84 11.92 -12.23 -3.44
N ALA A 85 12.34 -11.00 -3.72
CA ALA A 85 13.66 -10.50 -3.31
C ALA A 85 13.79 -10.42 -1.78
N LEU A 86 12.74 -9.95 -1.08
CA LEU A 86 12.71 -9.91 0.39
C LEU A 86 12.75 -11.32 1.00
N ALA A 87 11.95 -12.25 0.47
CA ALA A 87 11.90 -13.63 0.93
C ALA A 87 13.21 -14.38 0.73
N SER A 88 13.92 -14.07 -0.36
CA SER A 88 15.24 -14.63 -0.64
C SER A 88 16.31 -14.05 0.28
N ALA A 89 16.25 -12.76 0.60
CA ALA A 89 17.22 -12.11 1.49
C ALA A 89 17.00 -12.49 2.96
N LEU A 90 15.75 -12.67 3.39
CA LEU A 90 15.42 -13.04 4.76
C LEU A 90 15.69 -14.53 4.99
N GLN A 91 16.51 -14.88 5.97
CA GLN A 91 16.71 -16.23 6.46
C GLN A 91 15.75 -16.55 7.60
N ARG A 92 15.64 -15.63 8.57
CA ARG A 92 14.76 -15.74 9.74
C ARG A 92 14.29 -14.36 10.18
N GLY A 93 13.02 -14.22 10.54
CA GLY A 93 12.45 -13.02 11.12
C GLY A 93 11.26 -12.47 10.34
N VAL A 94 11.09 -11.15 10.35
CA VAL A 94 9.82 -10.49 9.97
C VAL A 94 10.06 -9.41 8.92
N VAL A 95 9.17 -9.30 7.94
CA VAL A 95 9.01 -8.11 7.11
C VAL A 95 7.77 -7.38 7.57
N LEU A 96 7.91 -6.10 7.93
CA LEU A 96 6.80 -5.23 8.31
C LEU A 96 6.60 -4.17 7.23
N VAL A 97 5.43 -4.17 6.60
CA VAL A 97 5.02 -3.20 5.59
C VAL A 97 3.96 -2.28 6.20
N ILE A 98 4.22 -0.98 6.17
CA ILE A 98 3.33 0.06 6.68
C ILE A 98 3.04 1.00 5.52
N ASP A 99 1.79 1.04 5.08
CA ASP A 99 1.42 1.78 3.88
C ASP A 99 -0.09 2.05 3.84
N TYR A 100 -0.54 2.99 3.00
CA TYR A 100 -1.97 3.29 2.87
C TYR A 100 -2.60 2.47 1.74
N GLY A 101 -3.76 1.88 2.04
CA GLY A 101 -4.43 1.01 1.08
C GLY A 101 -5.48 0.09 1.67
N PHE A 102 -5.83 -0.93 0.88
CA PHE A 102 -7.03 -1.73 1.05
C PHE A 102 -6.80 -3.20 0.68
N PRO A 103 -7.59 -4.14 1.23
CA PRO A 103 -7.78 -5.46 0.62
C PRO A 103 -8.43 -5.31 -0.76
N ALA A 104 -8.25 -6.28 -1.65
CA ALA A 104 -8.70 -6.16 -3.04
C ALA A 104 -10.21 -5.90 -3.19
N ALA A 105 -11.05 -6.47 -2.29
CA ALA A 105 -12.49 -6.21 -2.30
C ALA A 105 -12.87 -4.74 -2.03
N GLU A 106 -12.07 -4.03 -1.24
CA GLU A 106 -12.24 -2.60 -0.96
C GLU A 106 -11.50 -1.72 -1.99
N TYR A 107 -10.38 -2.23 -2.52
CA TYR A 107 -9.59 -1.57 -3.56
C TYR A 107 -10.39 -1.46 -4.87
N TYR A 108 -11.18 -2.47 -5.22
CA TYR A 108 -11.94 -2.51 -6.47
C TYR A 108 -13.44 -2.25 -6.29
N LEU A 109 -13.82 -1.51 -5.24
CA LEU A 109 -15.21 -1.09 -5.03
C LEU A 109 -15.75 -0.29 -6.22
N PRO A 110 -17.04 -0.42 -6.59
CA PRO A 110 -17.66 0.36 -7.65
C PRO A 110 -17.52 1.87 -7.48
N GLU A 111 -17.56 2.36 -6.24
CA GLU A 111 -17.43 3.77 -5.88
C GLU A 111 -16.01 4.31 -6.11
N ARG A 112 -15.01 3.43 -6.25
CA ARG A 112 -13.61 3.77 -6.52
C ARG A 112 -13.28 3.70 -8.01
N SER A 113 -14.15 4.24 -8.85
CA SER A 113 -14.08 4.14 -10.31
C SER A 113 -13.03 5.03 -10.98
N GLU A 114 -12.35 5.89 -10.21
CA GLU A 114 -11.22 6.70 -10.70
C GLU A 114 -9.85 6.17 -10.27
N GLY A 115 -9.83 5.07 -9.51
CA GLY A 115 -8.62 4.46 -8.99
C GLY A 115 -8.10 5.14 -7.73
N THR A 116 -6.81 5.00 -7.50
CA THR A 116 -6.13 5.51 -6.29
C THR A 116 -4.88 6.32 -6.60
N LEU A 117 -4.54 6.46 -7.89
CA LEU A 117 -3.38 7.24 -8.28
C LEU A 117 -3.50 8.69 -7.81
N ARG A 118 -2.50 9.13 -7.07
CA ARG A 118 -2.43 10.46 -6.47
C ARG A 118 -1.09 11.09 -6.78
N CYS A 119 -1.10 12.40 -6.96
CA CYS A 119 0.08 13.19 -7.21
C CYS A 119 0.19 14.27 -6.14
N HIS A 120 1.41 14.54 -5.69
CA HIS A 120 1.69 15.60 -4.72
C HIS A 120 2.75 16.55 -5.26
N TYR A 121 2.40 17.83 -5.33
CA TYR A 121 3.30 18.91 -5.74
C TYR A 121 3.17 20.08 -4.77
N LEU A 122 4.27 20.48 -4.10
CA LEU A 122 4.28 21.57 -3.10
C LEU A 122 3.16 21.44 -2.04
N HIS A 123 2.98 20.24 -1.49
CA HIS A 123 1.92 19.89 -0.52
C HIS A 123 0.48 20.01 -1.05
N GLN A 124 0.29 20.14 -2.36
CA GLN A 124 -1.02 20.10 -3.00
C GLN A 124 -1.23 18.77 -3.71
N ALA A 125 -2.39 18.18 -3.47
CA ALA A 125 -2.72 16.86 -3.98
C ALA A 125 -3.66 16.94 -5.19
N HIS A 126 -3.34 16.23 -6.27
CA HIS A 126 -4.14 16.15 -7.51
C HIS A 126 -4.02 14.75 -8.14
N ASN A 127 -4.71 14.51 -9.25
CA ASN A 127 -4.80 13.16 -9.86
C ASN A 127 -4.11 13.06 -11.24
N ASP A 128 -3.34 14.08 -11.63
CA ASP A 128 -2.74 14.16 -12.96
C ASP A 128 -1.23 13.95 -12.92
N PRO A 129 -0.70 12.76 -13.30
CA PRO A 129 0.73 12.49 -13.30
C PRO A 129 1.48 13.14 -14.48
N LEU A 130 0.77 13.72 -15.46
CA LEU A 130 1.34 14.14 -16.74
C LEU A 130 1.74 15.63 -16.77
N ILE A 131 1.34 16.41 -15.77
CA ILE A 131 1.53 17.88 -15.77
C ILE A 131 2.91 18.35 -15.28
N TYR A 132 3.55 17.65 -14.34
CA TYR A 132 4.89 18.00 -13.86
C TYR A 132 5.87 16.81 -13.74
N PRO A 133 6.20 16.13 -14.87
CA PRO A 133 7.08 14.97 -14.83
C PRO A 133 8.44 15.29 -14.19
N GLY A 134 8.82 14.50 -13.20
CA GLY A 134 10.12 14.61 -12.51
C GLY A 134 10.19 15.60 -11.34
N ILE A 135 9.15 16.41 -11.10
CA ILE A 135 9.13 17.36 -9.98
C ILE A 135 7.91 17.23 -9.05
N GLN A 136 7.00 16.30 -9.35
CA GLN A 136 5.91 15.89 -8.46
C GLN A 136 6.08 14.43 -8.04
N ASP A 137 5.52 14.10 -6.88
CA ASP A 137 5.41 12.71 -6.45
C ASP A 137 4.19 12.05 -7.11
N VAL A 138 4.26 10.75 -7.37
CA VAL A 138 3.18 9.96 -7.97
C VAL A 138 3.09 8.63 -7.23
N THR A 139 1.96 8.42 -6.56
CA THR A 139 1.73 7.27 -5.71
C THR A 139 0.41 6.60 -6.04
N SER A 140 0.23 5.37 -5.57
CA SER A 140 -1.03 4.64 -5.63
C SER A 140 -1.23 3.89 -4.32
N HIS A 141 -2.48 3.66 -3.91
CA HIS A 141 -2.70 2.89 -2.69
C HIS A 141 -2.20 1.45 -2.87
N VAL A 142 -1.86 0.81 -1.77
CA VAL A 142 -1.44 -0.59 -1.77
C VAL A 142 -2.65 -1.52 -1.82
N ASN A 143 -2.66 -2.46 -2.77
CA ASN A 143 -3.54 -3.62 -2.73
C ASN A 143 -2.91 -4.70 -1.82
N PHE A 144 -3.38 -4.78 -0.58
CA PHE A 144 -2.81 -5.69 0.43
C PHE A 144 -3.12 -7.15 0.16
N SER A 145 -4.21 -7.49 -0.52
CA SER A 145 -4.48 -8.88 -0.95
C SER A 145 -3.42 -9.35 -1.94
N ALA A 146 -3.12 -8.52 -2.96
CA ALA A 146 -2.09 -8.83 -3.94
C ALA A 146 -0.69 -8.91 -3.30
N LEU A 147 -0.41 -8.07 -2.30
CA LEU A 147 0.85 -8.14 -1.55
C LEU A 147 0.93 -9.41 -0.69
N ALA A 148 -0.17 -9.80 -0.05
CA ALA A 148 -0.27 -11.04 0.72
C ALA A 148 -0.02 -12.27 -0.16
N ASP A 149 -0.63 -12.32 -1.34
CA ASP A 149 -0.45 -13.40 -2.30
C ASP A 149 0.99 -13.45 -2.81
N ALA A 150 1.58 -12.31 -3.17
CA ALA A 150 2.99 -12.22 -3.55
C ALA A 150 3.94 -12.74 -2.45
N GLY A 151 3.64 -12.44 -1.18
CA GLY A 151 4.40 -12.97 -0.04
C GLY A 151 4.27 -14.48 0.11
N ARG A 152 3.04 -15.01 0.04
CA ARG A 152 2.75 -16.46 0.12
C ARG A 152 3.43 -17.24 -1.00
N GLU A 153 3.33 -16.75 -2.24
CA GLU A 153 3.99 -17.33 -3.42
C GLU A 153 5.52 -17.33 -3.28
N SER A 154 6.07 -16.39 -2.53
CA SER A 154 7.51 -16.29 -2.24
C SER A 154 7.94 -17.14 -1.03
N GLY A 155 7.03 -17.89 -0.40
CA GLY A 155 7.31 -18.77 0.73
C GLY A 155 7.34 -18.05 2.09
N LEU A 156 6.78 -16.84 2.19
CA LEU A 156 6.59 -16.15 3.47
C LEU A 156 5.19 -16.45 4.05
N GLU A 157 5.12 -16.53 5.38
CA GLU A 157 3.85 -16.62 6.11
C GLU A 157 3.28 -15.21 6.36
N VAL A 158 1.99 -14.97 6.12
CA VAL A 158 1.33 -13.74 6.59
C VAL A 158 1.11 -13.88 8.10
N LEU A 159 1.83 -13.09 8.89
CA LEU A 159 1.78 -13.13 10.35
C LEU A 159 0.70 -12.22 10.93
N GLY A 160 0.24 -11.24 10.16
CA GLY A 160 -0.85 -10.36 10.55
C GLY A 160 -1.10 -9.24 9.56
N TYR A 161 -2.31 -8.66 9.62
CA TYR A 161 -2.73 -7.51 8.84
C TYR A 161 -3.76 -6.71 9.63
N THR A 162 -3.56 -5.40 9.80
CA THR A 162 -4.49 -4.55 10.55
C THR A 162 -4.38 -3.07 10.18
N SER A 163 -5.21 -2.21 10.75
CA SER A 163 -5.08 -0.75 10.64
C SER A 163 -3.89 -0.23 11.45
N GLN A 164 -3.31 0.90 11.06
CA GLN A 164 -2.23 1.53 11.82
C GLN A 164 -2.66 1.84 13.26
N GLU A 165 -3.89 2.33 13.44
CA GLU A 165 -4.48 2.56 14.76
C GLU A 165 -4.40 1.30 15.63
N ALA A 166 -4.95 0.19 15.15
CA ALA A 166 -5.01 -1.04 15.95
C ALA A 166 -3.61 -1.61 16.20
N TYR A 167 -2.70 -1.47 15.24
CA TYR A 167 -1.30 -1.89 15.40
C TYR A 167 -0.59 -1.11 16.50
N LEU A 168 -0.64 0.22 16.45
CA LEU A 168 0.04 1.09 17.40
C LEU A 168 -0.57 1.00 18.81
N LEU A 169 -1.90 0.92 18.93
CA LEU A 169 -2.55 0.68 20.20
C LEU A 169 -2.21 -0.71 20.77
N GLY A 170 -2.12 -1.74 19.92
CA GLY A 170 -1.67 -3.08 20.30
C GLY A 170 -0.23 -3.14 20.82
N LEU A 171 0.61 -2.16 20.47
CA LEU A 171 1.98 -1.99 20.97
C LEU A 171 2.09 -1.07 22.20
N GLY A 172 0.98 -0.50 22.69
CA GLY A 172 0.97 0.36 23.86
C GLY A 172 1.36 1.82 23.57
N LEU A 173 0.95 2.36 22.41
CA LEU A 173 1.22 3.76 22.05
C LEU A 173 0.73 4.77 23.10
N LEU A 174 -0.42 4.51 23.75
CA LEU A 174 -0.98 5.45 24.73
C LEU A 174 -0.13 5.51 26.01
N GLU A 175 0.41 4.38 26.43
CA GLU A 175 1.35 4.28 27.54
C GLU A 175 2.67 4.95 27.19
N LEU A 176 3.19 4.72 25.98
CA LEU A 176 4.40 5.37 25.48
C LEU A 176 4.26 6.89 25.36
N ALA A 177 3.07 7.38 25.01
CA ALA A 177 2.76 8.80 24.87
C ALA A 177 2.21 9.44 26.16
N SER A 178 2.23 8.73 27.28
CA SER A 178 1.76 9.27 28.55
C SER A 178 2.67 10.41 29.03
N PRO A 179 2.10 11.53 29.54
CA PRO A 179 2.88 12.68 30.00
C PRO A 179 3.92 12.28 31.05
N GLN A 180 5.14 12.78 30.90
CA GLN A 180 6.22 12.61 31.87
C GLN A 180 6.22 13.74 32.90
N PRO A 181 6.76 13.53 34.12
CA PRO A 181 6.75 14.53 35.19
C PRO A 181 7.40 15.89 34.84
N ASN A 182 8.28 15.91 33.84
CA ASN A 182 9.02 17.11 33.42
C ASN A 182 8.50 17.72 32.10
N ASP A 183 7.42 17.17 31.53
CA ASP A 183 6.86 17.71 30.28
C ASP A 183 6.17 19.04 30.55
N ASP A 184 6.40 20.02 29.66
CA ASP A 184 5.63 21.25 29.67
C ASP A 184 4.28 21.09 28.93
N GLU A 185 3.33 22.00 29.17
CA GLU A 185 2.00 21.94 28.56
C GLU A 185 2.06 21.90 27.02
N LYS A 186 3.03 22.58 26.41
CA LYS A 186 3.19 22.63 24.96
C LYS A 186 3.64 21.27 24.41
N GLN A 187 4.56 20.59 25.08
CA GLN A 187 5.01 19.24 24.73
C GLN A 187 3.88 18.22 24.88
N MET A 188 3.09 18.33 25.96
CA MET A 188 1.92 17.48 26.16
C MET A 188 0.89 17.65 25.03
N LEU A 189 0.56 18.90 24.67
CA LEU A 189 -0.38 19.19 23.59
C LEU A 189 0.14 18.73 22.23
N LYS A 190 1.43 18.91 21.96
CA LYS A 190 2.07 18.45 20.72
C LYS A 190 2.00 16.92 20.60
N THR A 191 2.42 16.21 21.63
CA THR A 191 2.40 14.73 21.65
C THR A 191 0.97 14.21 21.48
N ALA A 192 0.00 14.81 22.17
CA ALA A 192 -1.40 14.45 22.02
C ALA A 192 -1.93 14.68 20.59
N ALA A 193 -1.48 15.75 19.91
CA ALA A 193 -1.84 16.01 18.52
C ALA A 193 -1.21 14.99 17.55
N GLU A 194 0.06 14.64 17.75
CA GLU A 194 0.77 13.62 16.94
C GLU A 194 0.13 12.24 17.11
N VAL A 195 -0.14 11.81 18.34
CA VAL A 195 -0.86 10.55 18.63
C VAL A 195 -2.23 10.54 17.95
N LYS A 196 -3.00 11.63 18.06
CA LYS A 196 -4.29 11.76 17.37
C LYS A 196 -4.13 11.60 15.86
N GLY A 197 -3.07 12.15 15.27
CA GLY A 197 -2.84 11.99 13.84
C GLY A 197 -2.54 10.55 13.42
N LEU A 198 -1.81 9.82 14.25
CA LEU A 198 -1.48 8.42 14.00
C LEU A 198 -2.67 7.46 14.17
N ILE A 199 -3.63 7.76 15.06
CA ILE A 199 -4.70 6.80 15.43
C ILE A 199 -6.10 7.21 14.98
N LEU A 200 -6.39 8.48 14.71
CA LEU A 200 -7.75 8.87 14.33
C LEU A 200 -8.10 8.36 12.92
N PRO A 201 -9.29 7.74 12.72
CA PRO A 201 -9.71 7.25 11.40
C PRO A 201 -9.79 8.33 10.32
N SER A 202 -10.06 9.58 10.71
CA SER A 202 -10.09 10.74 9.81
C SER A 202 -8.70 11.24 9.39
N GLN A 203 -7.64 10.67 9.96
CA GLN A 203 -6.25 10.94 9.63
C GLN A 203 -5.58 9.64 9.15
N MET A 204 -4.49 9.20 9.78
CA MET A 204 -3.74 8.03 9.32
C MET A 204 -4.30 6.71 9.86
N GLY A 205 -5.07 6.73 10.95
CA GLY A 205 -5.36 5.55 11.75
C GLY A 205 -6.01 4.40 10.99
N GLU A 206 -6.98 4.70 10.11
CA GLU A 206 -7.64 3.70 9.25
C GLU A 206 -7.09 3.71 7.82
N ALA A 207 -6.62 4.85 7.31
CA ALA A 207 -6.06 4.93 5.96
C ALA A 207 -4.82 4.03 5.80
N PHE A 208 -3.91 4.09 6.78
CA PHE A 208 -2.72 3.25 6.84
C PHE A 208 -3.05 1.87 7.39
N LYS A 209 -2.39 0.87 6.83
CA LYS A 209 -2.42 -0.51 7.25
C LYS A 209 -1.02 -0.97 7.60
N VAL A 210 -0.95 -1.97 8.45
CA VAL A 210 0.28 -2.66 8.81
C VAL A 210 0.11 -4.13 8.44
N MET A 211 1.03 -4.67 7.65
CA MET A 211 1.08 -6.08 7.26
C MET A 211 2.43 -6.66 7.64
N ALA A 212 2.42 -7.83 8.29
CA ALA A 212 3.62 -8.56 8.65
C ALA A 212 3.72 -9.87 7.87
N PHE A 213 4.92 -10.14 7.34
CA PHE A 213 5.31 -11.43 6.79
C PHE A 213 6.41 -12.06 7.62
N GLY A 214 6.45 -13.38 7.68
CA GLY A 214 7.36 -14.15 8.52
C GLY A 214 8.10 -15.23 7.77
N LYS A 215 9.36 -15.45 8.16
CA LYS A 215 10.12 -16.65 7.82
C LYS A 215 10.77 -17.18 9.09
N GLN A 216 10.38 -18.37 9.54
CA GLN A 216 10.86 -18.95 10.80
C GLN A 216 10.77 -17.96 11.99
N ALA A 217 9.74 -17.11 12.01
CA ALA A 217 9.56 -16.07 13.02
C ALA A 217 8.77 -16.59 14.23
N ASP A 218 9.08 -16.05 15.40
CA ASP A 218 8.29 -16.29 16.60
C ASP A 218 6.92 -15.60 16.51
N LYS A 219 5.88 -16.31 16.95
CA LYS A 219 4.49 -15.85 16.93
C LYS A 219 3.78 -16.18 18.26
N PRO A 220 2.75 -15.42 18.67
CA PRO A 220 2.13 -14.28 17.98
C PRO A 220 2.88 -12.94 18.15
N LEU A 221 2.78 -12.07 17.14
CA LEU A 221 3.31 -10.71 17.19
C LEU A 221 2.36 -9.77 17.97
N GLN A 222 2.91 -8.94 18.86
CA GLN A 222 2.12 -8.12 19.80
C GLN A 222 1.20 -7.10 19.10
N GLY A 223 1.70 -6.43 18.06
CA GLY A 223 0.94 -5.39 17.35
C GLY A 223 -0.34 -5.89 16.66
N PHE A 224 -0.49 -7.19 16.45
CA PHE A 224 -1.69 -7.74 15.80
C PHE A 224 -2.73 -8.30 16.78
N LYS A 225 -2.52 -8.14 18.10
CA LYS A 225 -3.42 -8.69 19.13
C LYS A 225 -4.79 -8.01 19.21
N LEU A 226 -4.88 -6.71 18.88
CA LEU A 226 -6.10 -5.93 19.12
C LEU A 226 -7.18 -6.20 18.07
N ARG A 227 -6.80 -6.23 16.78
CA ARG A 227 -7.74 -6.41 15.67
C ARG A 227 -7.03 -6.93 14.42
N ASP A 228 -6.63 -8.20 14.42
CA ASP A 228 -6.14 -8.80 13.19
C ASP A 228 -7.27 -8.95 12.16
N ARG A 229 -7.00 -8.52 10.94
CA ARG A 229 -7.92 -8.52 9.78
C ARG A 229 -7.39 -9.42 8.67
N SER A 230 -6.45 -10.33 8.92
CA SER A 230 -5.85 -11.17 7.87
C SER A 230 -6.87 -12.04 7.13
N GLY A 231 -8.03 -12.32 7.75
CA GLY A 231 -9.14 -13.03 7.12
C GLY A 231 -9.92 -12.23 6.07
N SER A 232 -9.68 -10.92 5.93
CA SER A 232 -10.28 -10.09 4.89
C SER A 232 -9.40 -9.93 3.65
N LEU A 233 -8.20 -10.53 3.65
CA LEU A 233 -7.24 -10.46 2.54
C LEU A 233 -7.60 -11.43 1.42
#